data_AF-A0AAV2N520-F1
#
_entry.id   AF-A0AAV2N520-F1
#
_cell.length_a   1.000
_cell.length_b   1.000
_cell.length_c   1.000
_cell.angle_alpha   90.00
_cell.angle_beta   90.00
_cell.angle_gamma   90.00
#
_symmetry.space_group_name_H-M   'P 1'
#
loop_
_entity.id
_entity.type
_entity.pdbx_description
1 polymer ?
#
loop_
_entity_poly.entity_id
_entity_poly.type
_entity_poly.pdbx_seq_one_letter_code
_entity_poly.pdbx_strand_id
1 'polypeptide(L)'
;MKDYRVEEVTITANSIVVSLPEPIPNDGCKKYNLATTIYTISVSYLTCLDNGFTMLGEFKERTYKRTYKIQNLTPFTEYTLKLALSNFYFDKLSMGLQFSADVKLSTTGKLNAPEDVTIQVRTPTMAIVYWMPLKKLNCVAINYEVHWILASDVSFPNGTRKITSQHDKQLVNQPEHTLDGKFFTTIWSLLPGQKYLIYVRVYPTNFNNSFTDSLSKIIYMYSEPNNLVLSGVSINGMNISWIPSVISMIHYELEYKNDAMRKWQIANNTEVNNGKVTYYIKNLLPRSKYKFRLILRYPEYMEDFVWSPDERFTFQTLGKQMKT
;
A
#
# COMPACT_ATOMS: atom_id res chain seq x y z
N MET A 1 40.34 30.93 -9.19
CA MET A 1 39.31 31.49 -8.30
C MET A 1 39.07 30.46 -7.20
N LYS A 2 39.13 30.84 -5.91
CA LYS A 2 38.92 29.86 -4.83
C LYS A 2 37.47 29.40 -4.85
N ASP A 3 37.25 28.09 -4.77
CA ASP A 3 35.92 27.48 -4.85
C ASP A 3 35.20 27.65 -3.51
N TYR A 4 34.43 28.74 -3.40
CA TYR A 4 33.61 29.03 -2.22
C TYR A 4 32.35 28.19 -2.26
N ARG A 5 32.30 27.13 -1.45
CA ARG A 5 31.14 26.24 -1.35
C ARG A 5 30.25 26.60 -0.18
N VAL A 6 28.95 26.44 -0.38
CA VAL A 6 27.95 26.50 0.67
C VAL A 6 27.92 25.14 1.35
N GLU A 7 28.05 25.12 2.67
CA GLU A 7 27.93 23.90 3.46
C GLU A 7 26.54 23.83 4.10
N GLU A 8 25.92 22.66 4.03
CA GLU A 8 24.65 22.39 4.67
C GLU A 8 24.86 22.21 6.18
N VAL A 9 23.99 22.82 7.00
CA VAL A 9 24.01 22.64 8.45
C VAL A 9 22.77 21.89 8.92
N THR A 10 21.59 22.30 8.44
CA THR A 10 20.32 21.68 8.86
C THR A 10 19.25 21.91 7.81
N ILE A 11 18.50 20.86 7.47
CA ILE A 11 17.34 20.93 6.57
C ILE A 11 16.07 20.59 7.35
N THR A 12 15.04 21.41 7.15
CA THR A 12 13.68 21.12 7.58
C THR A 12 12.73 21.15 6.39
N ALA A 13 11.43 20.93 6.64
CA ALA A 13 10.45 20.93 5.57
C ALA A 13 10.32 22.27 4.84
N ASN A 14 10.49 23.38 5.55
CA ASN A 14 10.23 24.72 5.03
C ASN A 14 11.44 25.65 5.12
N SER A 15 12.62 25.14 5.49
CA SER A 15 13.82 25.95 5.59
C SER A 15 15.11 25.15 5.45
N ILE A 16 16.14 25.82 4.95
CA ILE A 16 17.50 25.29 4.89
C ILE A 16 18.42 26.26 5.61
N VAL A 17 19.19 25.76 6.58
CA VAL A 17 20.23 26.50 7.27
C VAL A 17 21.56 26.19 6.59
N VAL A 18 22.20 27.22 6.06
CA VAL A 18 23.47 27.13 5.36
C VAL A 18 24.60 27.80 6.15
N SER A 19 25.78 27.21 6.07
CA SER A 19 27.04 27.78 6.51
C SER A 19 27.81 28.29 5.30
N LEU A 20 28.11 29.59 5.31
CA LEU A 20 28.80 30.30 4.25
C LEU A 20 30.30 30.39 4.58
N PRO A 21 31.16 30.28 3.56
CA PRO A 21 32.59 30.19 3.75
C PRO A 21 33.18 31.52 4.23
N GLU A 22 34.34 31.41 4.88
CA GLU A 22 35.11 32.58 5.27
C GLU A 22 35.73 33.25 4.05
N PRO A 23 35.54 34.57 3.86
CA PRO A 23 36.16 35.26 2.74
C PRO A 23 37.66 35.32 2.98
N ILE A 24 38.44 34.91 1.98
CA ILE A 24 39.90 34.92 2.09
C ILE A 24 40.38 36.16 1.36
N PRO A 25 41.02 37.12 2.05
CA PRO A 25 41.59 38.30 1.42
C PRO A 25 42.57 37.92 0.32
N ASN A 26 42.62 38.74 -0.74
CA ASN A 26 43.72 38.67 -1.70
C ASN A 26 45.06 38.94 -1.00
N ASP A 27 46.14 38.36 -1.53
CA ASP A 27 47.47 38.51 -0.95
C ASP A 27 47.89 39.99 -0.90
N GLY A 28 48.44 40.41 0.23
CA GLY A 28 48.75 41.82 0.54
C GLY A 28 47.64 42.57 1.28
N CYS A 29 46.38 42.13 1.22
CA CYS A 29 45.25 42.79 1.89
C CYS A 29 45.04 42.39 3.36
N LYS A 30 45.78 41.39 3.85
CA LYS A 30 45.64 40.84 5.22
C LYS A 30 45.91 41.85 6.34
N LYS A 31 46.64 42.94 6.06
CA LYS A 31 47.02 43.97 7.04
C LYS A 31 45.99 45.09 7.19
N TYR A 32 44.94 45.11 6.36
CA TYR A 32 43.97 46.21 6.30
C TYR A 32 42.60 45.75 6.78
N ASN A 33 41.84 46.68 7.38
CA ASN A 33 40.42 46.46 7.67
C ASN A 33 39.65 46.49 6.35
N LEU A 34 39.23 45.32 5.89
CA LEU A 34 38.49 45.17 4.64
C LEU A 34 37.02 45.53 4.81
N ALA A 35 36.42 45.99 3.71
CA ALA A 35 34.99 46.20 3.66
C ALA A 35 34.23 44.90 3.96
N THR A 36 33.12 45.03 4.66
CA THR A 36 32.25 43.90 5.01
C THR A 36 31.86 43.12 3.77
N THR A 37 32.00 41.79 3.85
CA THR A 37 31.59 40.88 2.78
C THR A 37 30.06 40.75 2.77
N ILE A 38 29.49 40.91 1.58
CA ILE A 38 28.08 40.68 1.29
C ILE A 38 27.97 39.36 0.55
N TYR A 39 27.24 38.42 1.13
CA TYR A 39 26.92 37.16 0.48
C TYR A 39 25.59 37.30 -0.25
N THR A 40 25.57 36.93 -1.53
CA THR A 40 24.36 36.82 -2.34
C THR A 40 24.14 35.36 -2.69
N ILE A 41 23.02 34.79 -2.23
CA ILE A 41 22.63 33.41 -2.49
C ILE A 41 21.54 33.44 -3.57
N SER A 42 21.82 32.90 -4.75
CA SER A 42 20.80 32.59 -5.76
C SER A 42 20.22 31.22 -5.44
N VAL A 43 18.90 31.14 -5.34
CA VAL A 43 18.18 29.90 -5.10
C VAL A 43 17.26 29.66 -6.28
N SER A 44 17.42 28.51 -6.92
CA SER A 44 16.57 28.08 -8.03
C SER A 44 15.94 26.72 -7.72
N TYR A 45 14.71 26.51 -8.18
CA TYR A 45 13.96 25.28 -7.94
C TYR A 45 12.95 25.03 -9.04
N LEU A 46 12.55 23.77 -9.19
CA LEU A 46 11.49 23.38 -10.12
C LEU A 46 10.21 23.16 -9.32
N THR A 47 9.14 23.81 -9.73
CA THR A 47 7.78 23.52 -9.27
C THR A 47 7.01 22.81 -10.36
N CYS A 48 6.03 22.01 -9.97
CA CYS A 48 5.10 21.41 -10.91
C CYS A 48 3.74 22.07 -10.81
N LEU A 49 3.19 22.35 -11.98
CA LEU A 49 1.82 22.78 -12.15
C LEU A 49 0.92 21.54 -12.29
N ASP A 50 -0.34 21.69 -11.91
CA ASP A 50 -1.34 20.61 -11.97
C ASP A 50 -1.51 20.02 -13.39
N ASN A 51 -1.09 20.76 -14.43
CA ASN A 51 -1.12 20.35 -15.83
C ASN A 51 0.11 19.51 -16.27
N GLY A 52 0.99 19.11 -15.35
CA GLY A 52 2.19 18.32 -15.66
C GLY A 52 3.38 19.14 -16.23
N PHE A 53 3.26 20.46 -16.33
CA PHE A 53 4.36 21.35 -16.70
C PHE A 53 5.24 21.68 -15.49
N THR A 54 6.55 21.76 -15.71
CA THR A 54 7.54 22.22 -14.73
C THR A 54 7.83 23.71 -14.95
N MET A 55 7.82 24.49 -13.87
CA MET A 55 8.20 25.90 -13.88
C MET A 55 9.47 26.11 -13.06
N LEU A 56 10.40 26.90 -13.58
CA LEU A 56 11.60 27.29 -12.83
C LEU A 56 11.27 28.51 -11.97
N GLY A 57 11.34 28.36 -10.65
CA GLY A 57 11.34 29.46 -9.70
C GLY A 57 12.77 29.86 -9.36
N GLU A 58 13.06 31.16 -9.32
CA GLU A 58 14.35 31.68 -8.85
C GLU A 58 14.13 32.90 -7.96
N PHE A 59 14.88 32.96 -6.86
CA PHE A 59 14.96 34.15 -6.01
C PHE A 59 16.38 34.32 -5.45
N LYS A 60 16.67 35.53 -4.94
CA LYS A 60 17.98 35.89 -4.41
C LYS A 60 17.85 36.42 -3.00
N GLU A 61 18.72 35.96 -2.11
CA GLU A 61 18.82 36.42 -0.74
C GLU A 61 20.19 37.06 -0.50
N ARG A 62 20.23 38.11 0.33
CA ARG A 62 21.46 38.80 0.71
C ARG A 62 21.67 38.76 2.21
N THR A 63 22.90 38.48 2.64
CA THR A 63 23.25 38.41 4.06
C THR A 63 24.69 38.84 4.32
N TYR A 64 24.95 39.32 5.53
CA TYR A 64 26.28 39.62 6.06
C TYR A 64 26.75 38.55 7.06
N LYS A 65 25.85 37.66 7.47
CA LYS A 65 26.13 36.58 8.44
C LYS A 65 26.56 35.32 7.70
N ARG A 66 27.55 34.63 8.25
CA ARG A 66 28.02 33.34 7.72
C ARG A 66 27.01 32.22 7.89
N THR A 67 26.17 32.26 8.92
CA THR A 67 25.05 31.32 9.06
C THR A 67 23.77 32.03 8.67
N TYR A 68 23.07 31.46 7.69
CA TYR A 68 21.82 32.03 7.18
C TYR A 68 20.76 30.95 7.03
N LYS A 69 19.52 31.31 7.36
CA LYS A 69 18.36 30.42 7.27
C LYS A 69 17.46 30.90 6.14
N ILE A 70 17.42 30.14 5.05
CA ILE A 70 16.48 30.34 3.95
C ILE A 70 15.14 29.79 4.41
N GLN A 71 14.07 30.60 4.36
CA GLN A 71 12.73 30.26 4.87
C GLN A 71 11.70 30.17 3.74
N ASN A 72 10.48 29.75 4.09
CA ASN A 72 9.33 29.66 3.18
C ASN A 72 9.57 28.74 1.97
N LEU A 73 10.40 27.71 2.15
CA LEU A 73 10.62 26.70 1.12
C LEU A 73 9.46 25.71 1.09
N THR A 74 9.19 25.15 -0.08
CA THR A 74 8.25 24.04 -0.26
C THR A 74 8.87 22.72 0.22
N PRO A 75 8.12 21.87 0.95
CA PRO A 75 8.56 20.53 1.32
C PRO A 75 8.81 19.62 0.11
N PHE A 76 9.73 18.67 0.27
CA PHE A 76 10.11 17.66 -0.72
C PHE A 76 10.52 18.25 -2.09
N THR A 77 11.19 19.40 -2.07
CA THR A 77 11.62 20.09 -3.29
C THR A 77 13.15 20.15 -3.32
N GLU A 78 13.74 19.85 -4.48
CA GLU A 78 15.17 20.03 -4.73
C GLU A 78 15.43 21.50 -5.08
N TYR A 79 16.32 22.13 -4.33
CA TYR A 79 16.80 23.49 -4.52
C TYR A 79 18.25 23.47 -4.98
N THR A 80 18.57 24.28 -5.98
CA THR A 80 19.94 24.53 -6.44
C THR A 80 20.38 25.91 -5.97
N LEU A 81 21.43 25.95 -5.15
CA LEU A 81 21.99 27.16 -4.55
C LEU A 81 23.30 27.53 -5.27
N LYS A 82 23.44 28.83 -5.54
CA LYS A 82 24.66 29.46 -6.07
C LYS A 82 25.07 30.60 -5.15
N LEU A 83 26.35 30.68 -4.79
CA LEU A 83 26.86 31.72 -3.90
C LEU A 83 27.73 32.71 -4.66
N ALA A 84 27.48 34.00 -4.49
CA ALA A 84 28.39 35.06 -4.91
C ALA A 84 28.81 35.90 -3.71
N LEU A 85 30.09 36.25 -3.67
CA LEU A 85 30.65 37.14 -2.65
C LEU A 85 30.89 38.51 -3.29
N SER A 86 30.54 39.57 -2.56
CA SER A 86 30.72 40.96 -2.98
C SER A 86 31.05 41.83 -1.78
N ASN A 87 31.34 43.11 -2.01
CA ASN A 87 31.55 44.10 -0.97
C ASN A 87 31.14 45.49 -1.50
N PHE A 88 31.27 46.53 -0.67
CA PHE A 88 30.94 47.91 -1.05
C PHE A 88 31.54 48.37 -2.40
N TYR A 89 32.76 47.92 -2.72
CA TYR A 89 33.44 48.31 -3.96
C TYR A 89 32.88 47.60 -5.20
N PHE A 90 32.30 46.40 -5.06
CA PHE A 90 31.61 45.72 -6.15
C PHE A 90 30.46 46.56 -6.70
N ASP A 91 29.62 47.09 -5.82
CA ASP A 91 28.49 47.93 -6.21
C ASP A 91 28.97 49.27 -6.78
N LYS A 92 29.94 49.91 -6.12
CA LYS A 92 30.48 51.21 -6.55
C LYS A 92 31.15 51.15 -7.93
N LEU A 93 31.83 50.04 -8.23
CA LEU A 93 32.53 49.81 -9.50
C LEU A 93 31.66 49.10 -10.54
N SER A 94 30.39 48.81 -10.22
CA SER A 94 29.46 48.07 -11.11
C SER A 94 30.03 46.75 -11.62
N MET A 95 30.76 46.02 -10.77
CA MET A 95 31.33 44.72 -11.11
C MET A 95 30.25 43.64 -11.12
N GLY A 96 30.28 42.75 -12.11
CA GLY A 96 29.36 41.61 -12.19
C GLY A 96 29.61 40.59 -11.08
N LEU A 97 28.54 40.07 -10.46
CA LEU A 97 28.64 38.98 -9.49
C LEU A 97 29.14 37.70 -10.15
N GLN A 98 30.13 37.07 -9.53
CA GLN A 98 30.63 35.77 -9.94
C GLN A 98 30.11 34.71 -8.97
N PHE A 99 29.34 33.76 -9.50
CA PHE A 99 28.74 32.68 -8.72
C PHE A 99 29.66 31.46 -8.64
N SER A 100 29.63 30.80 -7.50
CA SER A 100 30.28 29.51 -7.25
C SER A 100 29.56 28.36 -7.94
N ALA A 101 30.11 27.14 -7.79
CA ALA A 101 29.49 25.92 -8.26
C ALA A 101 28.14 25.63 -7.57
N ASP A 102 27.27 24.96 -8.30
CA ASP A 102 25.91 24.61 -7.90
C ASP A 102 25.93 23.61 -6.73
N VAL A 103 25.18 23.92 -5.68
CA VAL A 103 24.94 23.02 -4.54
C VAL A 103 23.46 22.63 -4.54
N LYS A 104 23.18 21.34 -4.65
CA LYS A 104 21.81 20.80 -4.64
C LYS A 104 21.44 20.32 -3.24
N LEU A 105 20.34 20.82 -2.70
CA LEU A 105 19.82 20.49 -1.39
C LEU A 105 18.32 20.23 -1.49
N SER A 106 17.81 19.20 -0.82
CA SER A 106 16.39 18.81 -0.88
C SER A 106 15.73 18.97 0.47
N THR A 107 14.62 19.71 0.52
CA THR A 107 13.83 19.85 1.75
C THR A 107 13.17 18.53 2.14
N THR A 108 13.07 18.29 3.44
CA THR A 108 12.37 17.12 3.99
C THR A 108 10.88 17.40 4.12
N GLY A 109 10.09 16.50 4.71
CA GLY A 109 8.67 16.77 4.92
C GLY A 109 7.89 15.56 5.41
N LYS A 110 6.58 15.75 5.54
CA LYS A 110 5.62 14.67 5.77
C LYS A 110 4.52 14.78 4.73
N LEU A 111 4.21 13.66 4.08
CA LEU A 111 3.10 13.59 3.13
C LEU A 111 1.77 13.62 3.89
N ASN A 112 0.70 13.99 3.19
CA ASN A 112 -0.65 13.80 3.72
C ASN A 112 -0.98 12.31 3.75
N ALA A 113 -1.83 11.91 4.69
CA ALA A 113 -2.31 10.54 4.76
C ALA A 113 -3.25 10.25 3.58
N PRO A 114 -3.29 9.01 3.06
CA PRO A 114 -4.33 8.60 2.12
C PRO A 114 -5.71 8.77 2.75
N GLU A 115 -6.63 9.36 2.00
CA GLU A 115 -7.99 9.65 2.44
C GLU A 115 -9.01 8.65 1.88
N ASP A 116 -10.19 8.62 2.50
CA ASP A 116 -11.34 7.81 2.07
C ASP A 116 -11.01 6.33 1.84
N VAL A 117 -10.25 5.76 2.77
CA VAL A 117 -9.92 4.33 2.73
C VAL A 117 -11.17 3.51 3.05
N THR A 118 -11.62 2.72 2.08
CA THR A 118 -12.73 1.78 2.20
C THR A 118 -12.28 0.38 1.85
N ILE A 119 -12.89 -0.62 2.49
CA ILE A 119 -12.55 -2.03 2.27
C ILE A 119 -13.84 -2.79 2.02
N GLN A 120 -13.83 -3.61 0.97
CA GLN A 120 -14.93 -4.49 0.62
C GLN A 120 -14.44 -5.94 0.69
N VAL A 121 -15.06 -6.72 1.58
CA VAL A 121 -14.82 -8.16 1.67
C VAL A 121 -15.58 -8.84 0.54
N ARG A 122 -14.88 -9.61 -0.29
CA ARG A 122 -15.48 -10.27 -1.47
C ARG A 122 -15.71 -11.76 -1.22
N THR A 123 -14.72 -12.43 -0.65
CA THR A 123 -14.78 -13.86 -0.31
C THR A 123 -14.19 -14.07 1.10
N PRO A 124 -14.26 -15.28 1.67
CA PRO A 124 -13.62 -15.58 2.95
C PRO A 124 -12.11 -15.30 2.98
N THR A 125 -11.45 -15.33 1.82
CA THR A 125 -9.99 -15.20 1.71
C THR A 125 -9.53 -13.98 0.90
N MET A 126 -10.46 -13.12 0.45
CA MET A 126 -10.16 -12.01 -0.45
C MET A 126 -10.93 -10.74 -0.06
N ALA A 127 -10.21 -9.62 -0.06
CA ALA A 127 -10.78 -8.29 0.12
C ALA A 127 -10.15 -7.28 -0.84
N ILE A 128 -10.92 -6.27 -1.23
CA ILE A 128 -10.46 -5.16 -2.06
C ILE A 128 -10.39 -3.90 -1.20
N VAL A 129 -9.26 -3.20 -1.26
CA VAL A 129 -9.01 -1.95 -0.55
C VAL A 129 -9.03 -0.82 -1.56
N TYR A 130 -9.82 0.21 -1.31
CA TYR A 130 -9.91 1.42 -2.10
C TYR A 130 -9.44 2.62 -1.30
N TRP A 131 -8.82 3.60 -1.95
CA TRP A 131 -8.44 4.87 -1.34
C TRP A 131 -8.37 6.00 -2.38
N MET A 132 -8.45 7.25 -1.93
CA MET A 132 -8.26 8.40 -2.80
C MET A 132 -6.77 8.73 -2.97
N PRO A 133 -6.32 9.06 -4.19
CA PRO A 133 -4.98 9.59 -4.40
C PRO A 133 -4.77 10.92 -3.69
N LEU A 134 -3.51 11.23 -3.37
CA LEU A 134 -3.17 12.51 -2.77
C LEU A 134 -3.36 13.64 -3.79
N LYS A 135 -4.13 14.66 -3.42
CA LYS A 135 -4.44 15.82 -4.28
C LYS A 135 -3.26 16.79 -4.46
N LYS A 136 -2.29 16.79 -3.54
CA LYS A 136 -1.12 17.67 -3.57
C LYS A 136 0.15 16.85 -3.51
N LEU A 137 0.69 16.56 -4.68
CA LEU A 137 2.00 15.96 -4.85
C LEU A 137 2.89 17.08 -5.35
N ASN A 138 3.79 17.61 -4.52
CA ASN A 138 4.76 18.64 -4.92
C ASN A 138 5.81 18.05 -5.89
N CYS A 139 5.35 17.41 -6.96
CA CYS A 139 6.12 16.60 -7.89
C CYS A 139 6.93 15.46 -7.29
N VAL A 140 6.50 15.00 -6.12
CA VAL A 140 7.11 13.87 -5.45
C VAL A 140 6.53 12.59 -6.03
N ALA A 141 7.39 11.75 -6.61
CA ALA A 141 7.01 10.38 -6.94
C ALA A 141 6.73 9.63 -5.64
N ILE A 142 5.52 9.09 -5.49
CA ILE A 142 5.08 8.40 -4.27
C ILE A 142 4.79 6.93 -4.55
N ASN A 143 4.97 6.10 -3.52
CA ASN A 143 4.57 4.71 -3.51
C ASN A 143 3.54 4.47 -2.42
N TYR A 144 2.68 3.49 -2.65
CA TYR A 144 1.69 3.03 -1.70
C TYR A 144 2.03 1.62 -1.20
N GLU A 145 1.87 1.40 0.09
CA GLU A 145 1.93 0.07 0.72
C GLU A 145 0.60 -0.18 1.43
N VAL A 146 -0.02 -1.35 1.21
CA VAL A 146 -1.18 -1.77 1.98
C VAL A 146 -0.74 -2.76 3.03
N HIS A 147 -1.13 -2.51 4.28
CA HIS A 147 -0.79 -3.33 5.44
C HIS A 147 -2.05 -3.95 6.02
N TRP A 148 -1.96 -5.21 6.43
CA TRP A 148 -3.00 -5.88 7.18
C TRP A 148 -2.41 -6.67 8.34
N ILE A 149 -3.12 -6.65 9.46
CA ILE A 149 -2.71 -7.27 10.72
C ILE A 149 -3.90 -8.01 11.30
N LEU A 150 -3.69 -9.23 11.78
CA LEU A 150 -4.69 -9.94 12.55
C LEU A 150 -5.01 -9.17 13.83
N ALA A 151 -6.30 -8.87 14.06
CA ALA A 151 -6.71 -8.04 15.19
C ALA A 151 -6.43 -8.71 16.55
N SER A 152 -6.33 -10.04 16.61
CA SER A 152 -5.88 -10.80 17.79
C SER A 152 -4.44 -10.47 18.20
N ASP A 153 -3.62 -10.02 17.25
CA ASP A 153 -2.20 -9.74 17.46
C ASP A 153 -1.96 -8.29 17.89
N VAL A 154 -3.00 -7.45 17.80
CA VAL A 154 -2.98 -6.06 18.26
C VAL A 154 -3.23 -6.05 19.78
N SER A 155 -2.17 -6.26 20.55
CA SER A 155 -2.24 -6.10 22.01
C SER A 155 -2.19 -4.63 22.41
N PHE A 156 -3.21 -4.17 23.15
CA PHE A 156 -3.17 -2.88 23.84
C PHE A 156 -2.22 -2.97 25.06
N PRO A 157 -1.61 -1.86 25.54
CA PRO A 157 -0.37 -1.86 26.34
C PRO A 157 -0.35 -2.58 27.70
N ASN A 158 -1.43 -3.28 28.11
CA ASN A 158 -1.55 -3.88 29.45
C ASN A 158 -1.38 -5.41 29.49
N GLY A 159 -0.93 -6.07 28.42
CA GLY A 159 -0.79 -7.52 28.38
C GLY A 159 0.58 -7.99 27.91
N THR A 160 1.40 -8.51 28.82
CA THR A 160 2.71 -9.12 28.53
C THR A 160 2.53 -10.44 27.78
N ARG A 161 2.39 -10.39 26.45
CA ARG A 161 2.61 -11.54 25.57
C ARG A 161 3.47 -11.11 24.39
N LYS A 162 4.53 -11.88 24.13
CA LYS A 162 5.42 -11.74 22.97
C LYS A 162 4.55 -11.81 21.70
N ILE A 163 4.51 -10.69 20.99
CA ILE A 163 3.79 -10.50 19.74
C ILE A 163 4.58 -11.18 18.63
N THR A 164 4.05 -12.27 18.07
CA THR A 164 4.43 -12.72 16.73
C THR A 164 3.35 -12.18 15.80
N SER A 165 3.31 -10.86 15.63
CA SER A 165 2.33 -10.22 14.75
C SER A 165 2.59 -10.73 13.35
N GLN A 166 1.61 -11.40 12.75
CA GLN A 166 1.63 -11.63 11.32
C GLN A 166 1.31 -10.27 10.66
N HIS A 167 2.37 -9.48 10.44
CA HIS A 167 2.32 -8.20 9.77
C HIS A 167 2.67 -8.44 8.32
N ASP A 168 1.64 -8.57 7.50
CA ASP A 168 1.80 -8.74 6.08
C ASP A 168 1.63 -7.39 5.38
N LYS A 169 2.34 -7.24 4.26
CA LYS A 169 2.33 -6.00 3.48
C LYS A 169 2.40 -6.28 2.00
N GLN A 170 1.78 -5.41 1.22
CA GLN A 170 1.82 -5.44 -0.23
C GLN A 170 2.22 -4.08 -0.76
N LEU A 171 3.31 -4.06 -1.52
CA LEU A 171 3.75 -2.89 -2.26
C LEU A 171 2.88 -2.70 -3.51
N VAL A 172 2.40 -1.48 -3.72
CA VAL A 172 1.54 -1.10 -4.85
C VAL A 172 2.26 -0.03 -5.67
N ASN A 173 2.98 -0.49 -6.70
CA ASN A 173 3.74 0.40 -7.59
C ASN A 173 2.85 1.12 -8.62
N GLN A 174 1.79 0.45 -9.07
CA GLN A 174 0.83 0.97 -10.03
C GLN A 174 -0.57 0.53 -9.60
N PRO A 175 -1.24 1.31 -8.73
CA PRO A 175 -2.59 1.01 -8.32
C PRO A 175 -3.52 1.11 -9.53
N GLU A 176 -4.45 0.18 -9.64
CA GLU A 176 -5.53 0.29 -10.61
C GLU A 176 -6.51 1.39 -10.16
N HIS A 177 -7.20 1.99 -11.12
CA HIS A 177 -8.09 3.12 -10.87
C HIS A 177 -9.53 2.76 -11.24
N THR A 178 -10.45 3.14 -10.36
CA THR A 178 -11.88 3.10 -10.66
C THR A 178 -12.30 4.30 -11.52
N LEU A 179 -13.50 4.26 -12.10
CA LEU A 179 -14.05 5.35 -12.92
C LEU A 179 -14.21 6.67 -12.14
N ASP A 180 -14.41 6.60 -10.83
CA ASP A 180 -14.45 7.74 -9.91
C ASP A 180 -13.06 8.21 -9.45
N GLY A 181 -11.98 7.61 -9.96
CA GLY A 181 -10.60 8.02 -9.71
C GLY A 181 -9.99 7.49 -8.41
N LYS A 182 -10.66 6.57 -7.71
CA LYS A 182 -10.12 5.88 -6.54
C LYS A 182 -9.10 4.84 -6.97
N PHE A 183 -8.04 4.74 -6.18
CA PHE A 183 -7.04 3.70 -6.33
C PHE A 183 -7.53 2.46 -5.62
N PHE A 184 -7.22 1.29 -6.15
CA PHE A 184 -7.51 0.05 -5.45
C PHE A 184 -6.43 -1.02 -5.60
N THR A 185 -6.43 -1.94 -4.64
CA THR A 185 -5.67 -3.18 -4.71
C THR A 185 -6.45 -4.33 -4.09
N THR A 186 -6.11 -5.54 -4.51
CA THR A 186 -6.70 -6.77 -4.00
C THR A 186 -5.74 -7.46 -3.04
N ILE A 187 -6.22 -7.78 -1.85
CA ILE A 187 -5.54 -8.62 -0.88
C ILE A 187 -6.07 -10.05 -1.03
N TRP A 188 -5.15 -11.00 -1.22
CA TRP A 188 -5.43 -12.42 -1.33
C TRP A 188 -4.97 -13.18 -0.09
N SER A 189 -5.41 -14.43 0.03
CA SER A 189 -4.93 -15.38 1.05
C SER A 189 -5.16 -14.93 2.51
N LEU A 190 -6.22 -14.15 2.75
CA LEU A 190 -6.67 -13.81 4.11
C LEU A 190 -7.27 -15.03 4.80
N LEU A 191 -7.20 -15.05 6.13
CA LEU A 191 -7.79 -16.13 6.92
C LEU A 191 -9.31 -15.92 7.08
N PRO A 192 -10.13 -16.93 6.74
CA PRO A 192 -11.57 -16.88 6.88
C PRO A 192 -12.05 -16.68 8.31
N GLY A 193 -13.16 -15.94 8.45
CA GLY A 193 -13.79 -15.64 9.74
C GLY A 193 -12.93 -14.81 10.70
N GLN A 194 -11.75 -14.36 10.28
CA GLN A 194 -10.85 -13.57 11.10
C GLN A 194 -11.14 -12.08 10.98
N LYS A 195 -10.71 -11.36 12.01
CA LYS A 195 -10.79 -9.90 12.09
C LYS A 195 -9.43 -9.30 11.72
N TYR A 196 -9.42 -8.34 10.80
CA TYR A 196 -8.21 -7.68 10.34
C TYR A 196 -8.26 -6.17 10.56
N LEU A 197 -7.11 -5.60 10.90
CA LEU A 197 -6.84 -4.17 10.86
C LEU A 197 -6.08 -3.85 9.57
N ILE A 198 -6.65 -3.02 8.71
CA ILE A 198 -6.09 -2.68 7.39
C ILE A 198 -5.87 -1.17 7.30
N TYR A 199 -4.72 -0.76 6.76
CA TYR A 199 -4.42 0.63 6.46
C TYR A 199 -3.53 0.76 5.23
N VAL A 200 -3.54 1.96 4.64
CA VAL A 200 -2.70 2.30 3.49
C VAL A 200 -1.62 3.26 3.96
N ARG A 201 -0.38 2.94 3.64
CA ARG A 201 0.80 3.77 3.87
C ARG A 201 1.21 4.43 2.57
N VAL A 202 1.58 5.70 2.65
CA VAL A 202 2.20 6.43 1.54
C VAL A 202 3.59 6.92 1.95
N TYR A 203 4.53 6.83 1.02
CA TYR A 203 5.87 7.35 1.22
C TYR A 203 6.47 7.83 -0.12
N PRO A 204 7.37 8.81 -0.08
CA PRO A 204 8.05 9.30 -1.26
C PRO A 204 9.12 8.29 -1.70
N THR A 205 9.25 8.11 -3.01
CA THR A 205 10.19 7.14 -3.63
C THR A 205 11.63 7.37 -3.18
N ASN A 206 12.01 8.63 -2.98
CA ASN A 206 13.37 9.02 -2.62
C ASN A 206 13.63 9.05 -1.10
N PHE A 207 12.59 8.91 -0.25
CA PHE A 207 12.73 8.97 1.21
C PHE A 207 11.89 7.89 1.92
N ASN A 208 12.38 6.64 1.93
CA ASN A 208 11.68 5.51 2.57
C ASN A 208 11.40 5.70 4.07
N ASN A 209 12.20 6.49 4.77
CA ASN A 209 12.04 6.71 6.21
C ASN A 209 10.92 7.72 6.56
N SER A 210 10.34 8.39 5.55
CA SER A 210 9.31 9.40 5.74
C SER A 210 7.97 8.89 5.19
N PHE A 211 7.23 8.15 6.01
CA PHE A 211 5.92 7.62 5.63
C PHE A 211 4.77 8.27 6.39
N THR A 212 3.57 8.14 5.84
CA THR A 212 2.33 8.53 6.52
C THR A 212 1.27 7.46 6.32
N ASP A 213 0.63 7.08 7.41
CA ASP A 213 -0.38 6.03 7.44
C ASP A 213 -1.78 6.65 7.40
N SER A 214 -2.69 5.99 6.69
CA SER A 214 -4.11 6.30 6.73
C SER A 214 -4.73 5.94 8.08
N LEU A 215 -5.95 6.40 8.33
CA LEU A 215 -6.76 5.84 9.40
C LEU A 215 -6.99 4.35 9.13
N SER A 216 -6.66 3.54 10.14
CA SER A 216 -6.85 2.10 10.07
C SER A 216 -8.32 1.72 10.13
N LYS A 217 -8.72 0.74 9.34
CA LYS A 217 -10.07 0.19 9.30
C LYS A 217 -10.06 -1.25 9.78
N ILE A 218 -11.08 -1.58 10.55
CA ILE A 218 -11.29 -2.92 11.07
C ILE A 218 -12.35 -3.59 10.21
N ILE A 219 -12.04 -4.77 9.70
CA ILE A 219 -12.97 -5.60 8.94
C ILE A 219 -13.07 -7.00 9.50
N TYR A 220 -14.15 -7.69 9.16
CA TYR A 220 -14.39 -9.08 9.47
C TYR A 220 -14.51 -9.85 8.15
N MET A 221 -13.64 -10.85 7.97
CA MET A 221 -13.71 -11.73 6.81
C MET A 221 -14.92 -12.64 6.93
N TYR A 222 -15.46 -13.05 5.78
CA TYR A 222 -16.51 -14.05 5.77
C TYR A 222 -15.98 -15.37 6.32
N SER A 223 -16.81 -16.09 7.06
CA SER A 223 -16.51 -17.44 7.50
C SER A 223 -16.64 -18.41 6.31
N GLU A 224 -15.81 -19.44 6.33
CA GLU A 224 -15.98 -20.57 5.42
C GLU A 224 -17.32 -21.30 5.68
N PRO A 225 -17.88 -21.97 4.67
CA PRO A 225 -18.99 -22.89 4.88
C PRO A 225 -18.64 -24.01 5.85
N ASN A 226 -19.67 -24.51 6.54
CA ASN A 226 -19.53 -25.72 7.32
C ASN A 226 -19.08 -26.91 6.46
N ASN A 227 -18.46 -27.89 7.09
CA ASN A 227 -18.00 -29.10 6.42
C ASN A 227 -19.16 -29.87 5.75
N LEU A 228 -18.87 -30.49 4.61
CA LEU A 228 -19.78 -31.42 3.96
C LEU A 228 -19.91 -32.70 4.81
N VAL A 229 -21.15 -33.14 5.02
CA VAL A 229 -21.47 -34.32 5.84
C VAL A 229 -22.19 -35.35 4.98
N LEU A 230 -21.69 -36.59 4.98
CA LEU A 230 -22.39 -37.74 4.41
C LEU A 230 -23.60 -38.10 5.28
N SER A 231 -24.81 -37.76 4.82
CA SER A 231 -26.05 -37.99 5.55
C SER A 231 -26.69 -39.35 5.23
N GLY A 232 -26.31 -39.96 4.12
CA GLY A 232 -26.80 -41.28 3.72
C GLY A 232 -25.93 -41.90 2.64
N VAL A 233 -25.80 -43.22 2.65
CA VAL A 233 -25.02 -43.95 1.65
C VAL A 233 -25.75 -45.22 1.22
N SER A 234 -25.68 -45.51 -0.07
CA SER A 234 -26.24 -46.70 -0.67
C SER A 234 -25.23 -47.33 -1.63
N ILE A 235 -25.62 -48.44 -2.28
CA ILE A 235 -24.77 -49.13 -3.26
C ILE A 235 -24.49 -48.22 -4.47
N ASN A 236 -25.50 -47.45 -4.91
CA ASN A 236 -25.43 -46.63 -6.13
C ASN A 236 -25.70 -45.13 -5.88
N GLY A 237 -25.50 -44.64 -4.67
CA GLY A 237 -25.86 -43.27 -4.35
C GLY A 237 -25.43 -42.82 -2.96
N MET A 238 -25.38 -41.50 -2.79
CA MET A 238 -25.00 -40.82 -1.56
C MET A 238 -25.87 -39.60 -1.34
N ASN A 239 -26.10 -39.29 -0.08
CA ASN A 239 -26.71 -38.05 0.33
C ASN A 239 -25.64 -37.21 1.02
N ILE A 240 -25.38 -36.02 0.48
CA ILE A 240 -24.41 -35.06 1.03
C ILE A 240 -25.17 -33.88 1.56
N SER A 241 -24.86 -33.45 2.76
CA SER A 241 -25.55 -32.33 3.40
C SER A 241 -24.58 -31.33 4.01
N TRP A 242 -24.99 -30.08 4.08
CA TRP A 242 -24.22 -28.99 4.68
C TRP A 242 -25.15 -27.85 5.10
N ILE A 243 -24.61 -26.93 5.89
CA ILE A 243 -25.35 -25.76 6.39
C ILE A 243 -24.61 -24.52 5.90
N PRO A 244 -25.25 -23.66 5.07
CA PRO A 244 -24.69 -22.38 4.68
C PRO A 244 -24.38 -21.51 5.90
N SER A 245 -23.15 -21.01 6.00
CA SER A 245 -22.70 -20.20 7.13
C SER A 245 -22.95 -18.71 6.94
N VAL A 246 -23.22 -18.26 5.71
CA VAL A 246 -23.37 -16.84 5.37
C VAL A 246 -24.68 -16.63 4.60
N ILE A 247 -25.55 -15.77 5.12
CA ILE A 247 -26.82 -15.36 4.49
C ILE A 247 -26.56 -14.64 3.15
N SER A 248 -25.37 -14.04 2.99
CA SER A 248 -25.00 -13.24 1.84
C SER A 248 -24.63 -14.03 0.59
N MET A 249 -24.63 -15.37 0.56
CA MET A 249 -24.37 -16.10 -0.70
C MET A 249 -25.55 -15.99 -1.66
N ILE A 250 -25.27 -15.62 -2.92
CA ILE A 250 -26.31 -15.49 -3.96
C ILE A 250 -26.60 -16.85 -4.61
N HIS A 251 -25.56 -17.68 -4.78
CA HIS A 251 -25.67 -18.97 -5.46
C HIS A 251 -24.67 -19.98 -4.91
N TYR A 252 -25.05 -21.26 -4.93
CA TYR A 252 -24.17 -22.37 -4.57
C TYR A 252 -24.49 -23.62 -5.39
N GLU A 253 -23.46 -24.37 -5.75
CA GLU A 253 -23.59 -25.66 -6.44
C GLU A 253 -22.64 -26.69 -5.82
N LEU A 254 -23.11 -27.93 -5.66
CA LEU A 254 -22.27 -29.05 -5.26
C LEU A 254 -21.78 -29.79 -6.50
N GLU A 255 -20.47 -29.91 -6.61
CA GLU A 255 -19.81 -30.69 -7.63
C GLU A 255 -19.20 -31.97 -7.05
N TYR A 256 -19.23 -33.04 -7.83
CA TYR A 256 -18.64 -34.32 -7.46
C TYR A 256 -17.92 -34.98 -8.63
N LYS A 257 -16.94 -35.82 -8.29
CA LYS A 257 -16.09 -36.52 -9.26
C LYS A 257 -15.50 -37.79 -8.65
N ASN A 258 -15.32 -38.85 -9.43
CA ASN A 258 -14.44 -39.97 -9.05
C ASN A 258 -13.12 -39.94 -9.86
N ASP A 259 -12.15 -40.77 -9.47
CA ASP A 259 -10.84 -40.81 -10.12
C ASP A 259 -10.91 -41.21 -11.61
N ALA A 260 -11.96 -41.91 -12.03
CA ALA A 260 -12.17 -42.31 -13.43
C ALA A 260 -12.79 -41.22 -14.30
N MET A 261 -13.48 -40.25 -13.70
CA MET A 261 -14.15 -39.16 -14.42
C MET A 261 -13.13 -38.11 -14.86
N ARG A 262 -13.34 -37.51 -16.04
CA ARG A 262 -12.49 -36.39 -16.50
C ARG A 262 -12.96 -35.04 -15.98
N LYS A 263 -14.28 -34.84 -15.91
CA LYS A 263 -14.94 -33.59 -15.51
C LYS A 263 -15.71 -33.76 -14.21
N TRP A 264 -15.86 -32.67 -13.46
CA TRP A 264 -16.79 -32.58 -12.34
C TRP A 264 -18.23 -32.64 -12.87
N GLN A 265 -19.12 -33.26 -12.08
CA GLN A 265 -20.55 -33.29 -12.33
C GLN A 265 -21.29 -32.50 -11.27
N ILE A 266 -22.37 -31.83 -11.66
CA ILE A 266 -23.20 -31.03 -10.78
C ILE A 266 -24.28 -31.91 -10.16
N ALA A 267 -24.49 -31.78 -8.85
CA ALA A 267 -25.55 -32.45 -8.13
C ALA A 267 -26.87 -31.66 -8.26
N ASN A 268 -27.75 -32.10 -9.16
CA ASN A 268 -28.97 -31.37 -9.50
C ASN A 268 -30.13 -31.57 -8.51
N ASN A 269 -30.12 -32.66 -7.73
CA ASN A 269 -31.25 -33.00 -6.87
C ASN A 269 -31.01 -32.49 -5.45
N THR A 270 -31.57 -31.32 -5.15
CA THR A 270 -31.41 -30.59 -3.90
C THR A 270 -32.70 -30.47 -3.12
N GLU A 271 -32.61 -30.66 -1.80
CA GLU A 271 -33.67 -30.31 -0.86
C GLU A 271 -33.11 -29.37 0.21
N VAL A 272 -33.87 -28.32 0.54
CA VAL A 272 -33.52 -27.37 1.59
C VAL A 272 -34.54 -27.51 2.72
N ASN A 273 -34.09 -27.94 3.90
CA ASN A 273 -34.95 -28.13 5.07
C ASN A 273 -34.32 -27.47 6.30
N ASN A 274 -35.04 -26.53 6.93
CA ASN A 274 -34.58 -25.76 8.09
C ASN A 274 -33.17 -25.17 7.95
N GLY A 275 -32.85 -24.63 6.78
CA GLY A 275 -31.53 -24.04 6.48
C GLY A 275 -30.40 -25.05 6.20
N LYS A 276 -30.68 -26.36 6.28
CA LYS A 276 -29.75 -27.41 5.85
C LYS A 276 -30.05 -27.80 4.41
N VAL A 277 -29.01 -27.80 3.58
CA VAL A 277 -29.09 -28.22 2.17
C VAL A 277 -28.63 -29.67 2.07
N THR A 278 -29.44 -30.51 1.43
CA THR A 278 -29.13 -31.92 1.18
C THR A 278 -29.21 -32.23 -0.31
N TYR A 279 -28.16 -32.85 -0.84
CA TYR A 279 -28.05 -33.32 -2.21
C TYR A 279 -28.24 -34.82 -2.26
N TYR A 280 -29.10 -35.30 -3.15
CA TYR A 280 -29.37 -36.71 -3.37
C TYR A 280 -28.74 -37.18 -4.67
N ILE A 281 -27.54 -37.76 -4.57
CA ILE A 281 -26.77 -38.17 -5.73
C ILE A 281 -27.03 -39.65 -5.98
N LYS A 282 -27.49 -39.96 -7.19
CA LYS A 282 -27.86 -41.31 -7.64
C LYS A 282 -26.96 -41.76 -8.79
N ASN A 283 -27.08 -43.03 -9.16
CA ASN A 283 -26.34 -43.65 -10.27
C ASN A 283 -24.82 -43.62 -10.11
N LEU A 284 -24.34 -43.64 -8.87
CA LEU A 284 -22.92 -43.79 -8.56
C LEU A 284 -22.47 -45.24 -8.73
N LEU A 285 -21.19 -45.44 -9.04
CA LEU A 285 -20.60 -46.76 -9.12
C LEU A 285 -20.47 -47.36 -7.70
N PRO A 286 -20.72 -48.66 -7.52
CA PRO A 286 -20.53 -49.33 -6.23
C PRO A 286 -19.06 -49.35 -5.81
N ARG A 287 -18.82 -49.37 -4.49
CA ARG A 287 -17.49 -49.41 -3.86
C ARG A 287 -16.49 -48.36 -4.38
N SER A 288 -16.98 -47.24 -4.90
CA SER A 288 -16.17 -46.21 -5.55
C SER A 288 -16.07 -44.96 -4.68
N LYS A 289 -14.87 -44.36 -4.64
CA LYS A 289 -14.62 -43.11 -3.93
C LYS A 289 -14.98 -41.93 -4.81
N TYR A 290 -15.65 -40.95 -4.21
CA TYR A 290 -16.04 -39.70 -4.84
C TYR A 290 -15.53 -38.53 -4.00
N LYS A 291 -14.99 -37.53 -4.69
CA LYS A 291 -14.55 -36.25 -4.15
C LYS A 291 -15.63 -35.22 -4.37
N PHE A 292 -15.78 -34.31 -3.42
CA PHE A 292 -16.82 -33.29 -3.39
C PHE A 292 -16.23 -31.91 -3.17
N ARG A 293 -16.78 -30.90 -3.84
CA ARG A 293 -16.45 -29.49 -3.65
C ARG A 293 -17.68 -28.61 -3.83
N LEU A 294 -17.69 -27.45 -3.20
CA LEU A 294 -18.75 -26.46 -3.36
C LEU A 294 -18.26 -25.31 -4.23
N ILE A 295 -19.09 -24.90 -5.18
CA ILE A 295 -18.89 -23.70 -6.00
C ILE A 295 -19.83 -22.64 -5.45
N LEU A 296 -19.28 -21.52 -4.97
CA LEU A 296 -20.03 -20.49 -4.24
C LEU A 296 -19.91 -19.16 -4.96
N ARG A 297 -21.02 -18.43 -5.06
CA ARG A 297 -21.03 -17.08 -5.61
C ARG A 297 -21.42 -16.06 -4.56
N TYR A 298 -20.49 -15.16 -4.27
CA TYR A 298 -20.69 -14.06 -3.33
C TYR A 298 -21.22 -12.81 -4.05
N PRO A 299 -21.91 -11.89 -3.34
CA PRO A 299 -22.39 -10.66 -3.92
C PRO A 299 -21.26 -9.81 -4.43
N GLU A 300 -21.48 -9.14 -5.56
CA GLU A 300 -20.55 -8.17 -6.16
C GLU A 300 -19.18 -8.75 -6.59
N TYR A 301 -18.93 -10.04 -6.38
CA TYR A 301 -17.81 -10.77 -6.95
C TYR A 301 -18.33 -11.64 -8.10
N MET A 302 -17.82 -11.39 -9.31
CA MET A 302 -18.35 -12.06 -10.51
C MET A 302 -17.85 -13.50 -10.68
N GLU A 303 -16.77 -13.86 -10.01
CA GLU A 303 -16.13 -15.18 -10.13
C GLU A 303 -16.62 -16.16 -9.07
N ASP A 304 -16.54 -17.43 -9.41
CA ASP A 304 -16.92 -18.51 -8.53
C ASP A 304 -15.81 -18.85 -7.52
N PHE A 305 -16.18 -18.90 -6.24
CA PHE A 305 -15.30 -19.32 -5.17
C PHE A 305 -15.40 -20.84 -4.97
N VAL A 306 -14.29 -21.54 -5.19
CA VAL A 306 -14.21 -22.99 -4.98
C VAL A 306 -13.90 -23.29 -3.51
N TRP A 307 -14.86 -23.88 -2.82
CA TRP A 307 -14.72 -24.31 -1.44
C TRP A 307 -14.27 -25.77 -1.33
N SER A 308 -13.25 -25.99 -0.49
CA SER A 308 -12.40 -27.19 -0.43
C SER A 308 -11.61 -27.46 -1.73
N PRO A 309 -10.70 -26.54 -2.12
CA PRO A 309 -9.79 -26.80 -3.23
C PRO A 309 -8.81 -27.96 -2.92
N ASP A 310 -8.65 -28.30 -1.65
CA ASP A 310 -7.83 -29.40 -1.12
C ASP A 310 -8.48 -30.79 -1.24
N GLU A 311 -9.70 -30.87 -1.82
CA GLU A 311 -10.42 -32.13 -2.07
C GLU A 311 -10.64 -33.01 -0.81
N ARG A 312 -10.70 -32.38 0.37
CA ARG A 312 -10.74 -33.09 1.65
C ARG A 312 -12.03 -33.89 1.87
N PHE A 313 -13.09 -33.56 1.14
CA PHE A 313 -14.37 -34.27 1.22
C PHE A 313 -14.40 -35.44 0.25
N THR A 314 -13.90 -36.59 0.70
CA THR A 314 -13.93 -37.85 -0.05
C THR A 314 -14.78 -38.89 0.67
N PHE A 315 -15.79 -39.44 -0.01
CA PHE A 315 -16.70 -40.47 0.53
C PHE A 315 -16.77 -41.69 -0.40
N GLN A 316 -17.16 -42.87 0.12
CA GLN A 316 -17.21 -44.13 -0.65
C GLN A 316 -18.59 -44.79 -0.63
N THR A 317 -19.05 -45.28 -1.79
CA THR A 317 -20.34 -46.01 -1.91
C THR A 317 -20.25 -47.41 -1.33
N LEU A 318 -21.39 -47.99 -0.96
CA LEU A 318 -21.43 -49.37 -0.44
C LEU A 318 -21.12 -50.40 -1.54
N GLY A 319 -20.60 -51.55 -1.14
CA GLY A 319 -20.49 -52.73 -2.01
C GLY A 319 -21.79 -53.53 -2.03
N LYS A 320 -22.03 -54.28 -3.11
CA LYS A 320 -23.09 -55.31 -3.10
C LYS A 320 -22.74 -56.34 -2.03
N GLN A 321 -23.64 -56.58 -1.07
CA GLN A 321 -23.55 -57.77 -0.23
C GLN A 321 -23.69 -58.98 -1.15
N MET A 322 -22.65 -59.81 -1.24
CA MET A 322 -22.80 -61.15 -1.76
C MET A 322 -23.63 -61.92 -0.73
N LYS A 323 -24.84 -62.34 -1.11
CA LYS A 323 -25.57 -63.35 -0.35
C LYS A 323 -24.72 -64.62 -0.40
N THR A 324 -24.12 -64.96 0.74
CA THR A 324 -23.49 -66.26 1.00
C THR A 324 -24.52 -67.36 1.06
#